data_AF-A0A0M4CHV3-F1
#
_entry.id   AF-A0A0M4CHV3-F1
#
_cell.length_a   1.000
_cell.length_b   1.000
_cell.length_c   1.000
_cell.angle_alpha   90.00
_cell.angle_beta   90.00
_cell.angle_gamma   90.00
#
_symmetry.space_group_name_H-M   'P 1'
#
loop_
_entity.id
_entity.type
_entity.pdbx_description
1 polymer ?
#
loop_
_entity_poly.entity_id
_entity_poly.type
_entity_poly.pdbx_seq_one_letter_code
_entity_poly.pdbx_strand_id
1 'polypeptide(L)'
;MFRNNSANVNELKARVAALENQVARLEELLQPQVDALPQQKKSRLHPEVLAFLDRGEQIRAIKRYRELTGAGLKEAKDVIDAEQRRRNL
;
A
#
# COMPACT_ATOMS: atom_id res chain seq x y z
N MET A 1 35.89 -34.47 -13.78
CA MET A 1 35.18 -33.54 -14.69
C MET A 1 34.40 -32.49 -13.88
N PHE A 2 35.04 -31.46 -13.29
CA PHE A 2 34.35 -30.47 -12.44
C PHE A 2 34.76 -28.99 -12.66
N ARG A 3 35.54 -28.69 -13.71
CA ARG A 3 36.02 -27.33 -13.99
C ARG A 3 34.94 -26.35 -14.50
N ASN A 4 33.77 -26.84 -14.92
CA ASN A 4 32.69 -25.98 -15.45
C ASN A 4 31.79 -25.37 -14.36
N ASN A 5 31.69 -25.97 -13.17
CA ASN A 5 30.76 -25.47 -12.16
C ASN A 5 31.25 -24.17 -11.52
N SER A 6 32.57 -24.03 -11.31
CA SER A 6 33.17 -22.80 -10.76
C SER A 6 33.07 -21.62 -11.72
N ALA A 7 33.21 -21.85 -13.03
CA ALA A 7 33.01 -20.83 -14.05
C ALA A 7 31.57 -20.30 -14.07
N ASN A 8 30.59 -21.21 -14.03
CA ASN A 8 29.17 -20.86 -13.98
C ASN A 8 28.81 -20.11 -12.69
N VAL A 9 29.38 -20.50 -11.54
CA VAL A 9 29.18 -19.81 -10.27
C VAL A 9 29.76 -18.40 -10.29
N ASN A 10 30.91 -18.21 -10.95
CA ASN A 10 31.52 -16.88 -11.08
C ASN A 10 30.71 -15.97 -12.00
N GLU A 11 30.17 -16.51 -13.10
CA GLU A 11 29.27 -15.78 -13.99
C GLU A 11 27.96 -15.41 -13.29
N LEU A 12 27.40 -16.34 -12.49
CA LEU A 12 26.20 -16.06 -11.69
C LEU A 12 26.46 -14.98 -10.64
N LYS A 13 27.62 -15.01 -9.96
CA LYS A 13 28.03 -13.96 -9.02
C LYS A 13 28.18 -12.61 -9.70
N ALA A 14 28.77 -12.57 -10.90
CA ALA A 14 28.89 -11.34 -11.68
C ALA A 14 27.51 -10.79 -12.09
N ARG A 15 26.58 -11.67 -12.46
CA ARG A 15 25.21 -11.30 -12.81
C ARG A 15 24.41 -10.83 -11.59
N VAL A 16 24.61 -11.44 -10.43
CA VAL A 16 24.00 -10.99 -9.16
C VAL A 16 24.53 -9.61 -8.78
N ALA A 17 25.84 -9.38 -8.83
CA ALA A 17 26.42 -8.06 -8.57
C ALA A 17 25.91 -6.99 -9.55
N ALA A 18 25.74 -7.34 -10.82
CA ALA A 18 25.14 -6.43 -11.81
C ALA A 18 23.67 -6.13 -11.50
N LEU A 19 22.89 -7.14 -11.10
CA LEU A 19 21.49 -6.98 -10.69
C LEU A 19 21.36 -6.13 -9.42
N GLU A 20 22.23 -6.34 -8.43
CA GLU A 20 22.29 -5.55 -7.20
C GLU A 20 22.57 -4.07 -7.50
N ASN A 21 23.50 -3.78 -8.40
CA ASN A 21 23.77 -2.42 -8.87
C ASN A 21 22.58 -1.82 -9.63
N GLN A 22 21.84 -2.62 -10.40
CA GLN A 22 20.62 -2.16 -11.08
C GLN A 22 19.50 -1.85 -10.08
N VAL A 23 19.33 -2.65 -9.04
CA VAL A 23 18.35 -2.43 -7.98
C VAL A 23 18.68 -1.13 -7.23
N ALA A 24 19.92 -0.93 -6.81
CA ALA A 24 20.34 0.30 -6.13
C ALA A 24 20.06 1.56 -6.98
N ARG A 25 20.28 1.48 -8.30
CA ARG A 25 20.00 2.58 -9.24
C ARG A 25 18.50 2.83 -9.42
N LEU A 26 17.68 1.78 -9.44
CA LEU A 26 16.23 1.91 -9.52
C LEU A 26 15.65 2.50 -8.24
N GLU A 27 16.20 2.12 -7.07
CA GLU A 27 15.82 2.69 -5.78
C GLU A 27 16.15 4.19 -5.73
N GLU A 28 17.34 4.61 -6.16
CA GLU A 28 17.75 6.02 -6.24
C GLU A 28 16.84 6.87 -7.14
N LEU A 29 16.37 6.30 -8.26
CA LEU A 29 15.43 6.96 -9.18
C LEU A 29 13.99 7.01 -8.66
N LEU A 30 13.58 6.08 -7.79
CA LEU A 30 12.23 6.04 -7.22
C LEU A 30 12.06 6.93 -5.98
N GLN A 31 13.14 7.22 -5.24
CA GLN A 31 13.12 8.08 -4.05
C GLN A 31 12.35 9.40 -4.22
N PRO A 32 12.56 10.21 -5.28
CA PRO A 32 11.90 11.52 -5.40
C PRO A 32 10.39 11.44 -5.68
N GLN A 33 9.87 10.31 -6.16
CA GLN A 33 8.44 10.15 -6.43
C GLN A 33 7.63 9.81 -5.16
N VAL A 34 8.28 9.34 -4.10
CA VAL A 34 7.60 9.01 -2.83
C VAL A 34 7.33 10.27 -2.00
N ASP A 35 8.15 11.31 -2.16
CA ASP A 35 7.97 12.62 -1.51
C ASP A 35 6.95 13.51 -2.24
N ALA A 36 6.79 13.34 -3.56
CA ALA A 36 5.90 14.14 -4.40
C ALA A 36 4.45 13.62 -4.46
N LEU A 37 4.19 12.42 -3.95
CA LEU A 37 2.82 12.05 -3.63
C LEU A 37 2.43 12.87 -2.41
N PRO A 38 1.48 13.82 -2.49
CA PRO A 38 0.93 14.38 -1.28
C PRO A 38 0.48 13.18 -0.45
N GLN A 39 1.01 13.07 0.77
CA GLN A 39 0.60 12.08 1.76
C GLN A 39 -0.85 12.36 2.20
N GLN A 40 -1.75 12.62 1.25
CA GLN A 40 -3.19 12.60 1.44
C GLN A 40 -3.46 11.28 2.12
N LYS A 41 -3.72 11.38 3.43
CA LYS A 41 -4.12 10.33 4.35
C LYS A 41 -4.80 9.25 3.51
N LYS A 42 -4.08 8.21 3.04
CA LYS A 42 -4.70 7.13 2.28
C LYS A 42 -5.59 6.44 3.30
N SER A 43 -6.84 6.88 3.38
CA SER A 43 -7.81 6.28 4.27
C SER A 43 -7.92 4.83 3.86
N ARG A 44 -7.90 3.93 4.85
CA ARG A 44 -8.00 2.49 4.63
C ARG A 44 -9.37 2.08 4.10
N LEU A 45 -10.30 3.03 3.94
CA LEU A 45 -11.65 2.80 3.46
C LEU A 45 -11.75 3.08 1.97
N HIS A 46 -12.67 2.35 1.34
CA HIS A 46 -13.01 2.54 -0.06
C HIS A 46 -13.46 4.00 -0.34
N PRO A 47 -13.11 4.60 -1.49
CA PRO A 47 -13.43 5.99 -1.82
C PRO A 47 -14.91 6.37 -1.66
N GLU A 48 -15.81 5.44 -1.96
CA GLU A 48 -17.25 5.68 -1.78
C GLU A 48 -17.64 5.87 -0.31
N VAL A 49 -17.06 5.06 0.59
CA VAL A 49 -17.31 5.17 2.03
C VAL A 49 -16.80 6.52 2.54
N LEU A 50 -15.68 7.00 1.99
CA LEU A 50 -15.13 8.31 2.29
C LEU A 50 -16.04 9.44 1.81
N ALA A 51 -16.59 9.33 0.59
CA ALA A 51 -17.55 10.30 0.08
C ALA A 51 -18.80 10.41 0.97
N PHE A 52 -19.26 9.31 1.58
CA PHE A 52 -20.34 9.35 2.57
C PHE A 52 -19.92 10.02 3.88
N LEU A 53 -18.71 9.77 4.35
CA LEU A 53 -18.15 10.42 5.55
C LEU A 53 -17.97 11.94 5.36
N ASP A 54 -17.49 12.36 4.18
CA ASP A 54 -17.28 13.78 3.86
C ASP A 54 -18.60 14.56 3.77
N ARG A 55 -19.71 13.87 3.44
CA ARG A 55 -21.08 14.42 3.47
C ARG A 55 -21.77 14.33 4.84
N GLY A 56 -21.11 13.78 5.86
CA GLY A 56 -21.72 13.52 7.17
C GLY A 56 -22.78 12.41 7.17
N GLU A 57 -22.86 11.59 6.11
CA GLU A 57 -23.85 10.52 5.95
C GLU A 57 -23.37 9.20 6.59
N GLN A 58 -23.16 9.21 7.90
CA GLN A 58 -22.53 8.09 8.64
C GLN A 58 -23.24 6.74 8.47
N ILE A 59 -24.58 6.73 8.45
CA ILE A 59 -25.36 5.50 8.24
C ILE A 59 -25.09 4.90 6.86
N ARG A 60 -24.96 5.74 5.82
CA ARG A 60 -24.65 5.29 4.46
C ARG A 60 -23.21 4.81 4.34
N ALA A 61 -22.27 5.45 5.03
CA ALA A 61 -20.89 4.98 5.10
C ALA A 61 -20.79 3.58 5.72
N ILE A 62 -21.49 3.34 6.84
CA ILE A 62 -21.57 2.02 7.49
C ILE A 62 -22.21 1.00 6.55
N LYS A 63 -23.31 1.35 5.89
CA LYS A 63 -23.99 0.44 4.95
C LYS A 63 -23.07 0.05 3.80
N ARG A 64 -22.40 1.00 3.13
CA ARG A 64 -21.46 0.69 2.05
C ARG A 64 -20.26 -0.11 2.52
N TYR A 65 -19.71 0.21 3.69
CA TYR A 65 -18.61 -0.56 4.25
C TYR A 65 -18.98 -2.04 4.44
N ARG A 66 -20.19 -2.31 4.95
CA ARG A 66 -20.72 -3.68 5.09
C ARG A 66 -20.94 -4.37 3.74
N GLU A 67 -21.47 -3.66 2.76
CA GLU A 67 -21.68 -4.20 1.42
C GLU A 67 -20.37 -4.56 0.71
N LEU A 68 -19.30 -3.81 0.95
CA LEU A 68 -17.98 -4.03 0.34
C LEU A 68 -17.14 -5.09 1.06
N THR A 69 -17.26 -5.19 2.40
CA THR A 69 -16.37 -6.02 3.22
C THR A 69 -17.06 -7.25 3.83
N GLY A 70 -18.39 -7.29 3.85
CA GLY A 70 -19.16 -8.31 4.56
C GLY A 70 -19.15 -8.14 6.09
N ALA A 71 -18.59 -7.05 6.62
CA ALA A 71 -18.45 -6.84 8.06
C ALA A 71 -19.79 -6.81 8.81
N GLY A 72 -19.74 -7.23 10.08
CA GLY A 72 -20.86 -7.10 11.00
C GLY A 72 -21.22 -5.63 11.26
N LEU A 73 -22.45 -5.36 11.74
CA LEU A 73 -22.90 -4.00 12.00
C LEU A 73 -22.02 -3.27 13.02
N LYS A 74 -21.59 -3.98 14.07
CA LYS A 74 -20.72 -3.46 15.12
C LYS A 74 -19.34 -3.10 14.56
N GLU A 75 -18.71 -4.03 13.86
CA GLU A 75 -17.38 -3.82 13.25
C GLU A 75 -17.39 -2.67 12.25
N ALA A 76 -18.41 -2.61 11.41
CA ALA A 76 -18.56 -1.53 10.44
C ALA A 76 -18.69 -0.17 11.14
N LYS A 77 -19.51 -0.07 12.20
CA LYS A 77 -19.62 1.15 12.98
C LYS A 77 -18.28 1.54 13.62
N ASP A 78 -17.59 0.60 14.26
CA ASP A 78 -16.33 0.87 14.96
C ASP A 78 -15.26 1.42 14.00
N VAL A 79 -15.19 0.86 12.79
CA VAL A 79 -14.25 1.31 11.74
C VAL A 79 -14.59 2.72 11.25
N ILE A 80 -15.86 2.99 10.94
CA ILE A 80 -16.30 4.31 10.47
C ILE A 80 -16.10 5.37 11.56
N ASP A 81 -16.44 5.06 12.81
CA ASP A 81 -16.28 5.97 13.95
C ASP A 81 -14.78 6.28 14.20
N ALA A 82 -13.90 5.29 14.09
CA ALA A 82 -12.45 5.48 14.22
C ALA A 82 -11.88 6.36 13.10
N GLU A 83 -12.31 6.15 11.85
CA GLU A 83 -11.86 6.96 10.72
C GLU A 83 -12.37 8.41 10.83
N GLN A 84 -13.61 8.60 11.28
CA GLN A 84 -14.18 9.93 11.50
C GLN A 84 -13.43 10.70 12.58
N ARG A 85 -13.06 10.05 13.70
CA ARG A 85 -12.22 10.67 14.74
C ARG A 85 -10.84 11.07 14.19
N ARG A 86 -10.23 10.25 13.34
CA ARG A 86 -8.92 10.53 12.72
C ARG A 86 -8.96 11.70 11.72
N ARG A 87 -10.13 11.96 11.13
CA ARG A 87 -10.36 13.05 10.16
C ARG A 87 -10.68 14.38 10.84
N ASN A 88 -11.28 14.35 12.03
CA ASN A 88 -11.64 15.54 12.81
C ASN A 88 -10.50 16.07 13.71
N LEU A 89 -9.27 15.59 13.50
CA LEU A 89 -8.00 16.03 14.09
C LEU A 89 -7.10 16.62 12.99
#